data_AF-G2N9Q2-F1
#
_entry.id   AF-G2N9Q2-F1
#
_cell.length_a   1.000
_cell.length_b   1.000
_cell.length_c   1.000
_cell.angle_alpha   90.00
_cell.angle_beta   90.00
_cell.angle_gamma   90.00
#
_symmetry.space_group_name_H-M   'P 1'
#
loop_
_entity.id
_entity.type
_entity.pdbx_description
1 polymer ?
#
loop_
_entity_poly.entity_id
_entity_poly.type
_entity_poly.pdbx_seq_one_letter_code
_entity_poly.pdbx_strand_id
1 'polypeptide(L)'
;MNTSSPGIARNSRTTLRCERHDALLHPEEQAESAARFPAGHQAQMAFLLAAYAGNTSVVAALLGTRARTVHRHCRGWPLPPGPRLRRVLRRRVLDLVCPRCLSDRAVEEARQARWDARRASRRLPRE
;
A
#
# COMPACT_ATOMS: atom_id res chain seq x y z
N MET A 1 -41.18 4.96 31.21
CA MET A 1 -41.20 4.19 29.95
C MET A 1 -40.08 4.75 29.10
N ASN A 2 -38.94 4.06 29.08
CA ASN A 2 -37.69 4.58 28.53
C ASN A 2 -37.51 3.99 27.13
N THR A 3 -37.81 4.76 26.09
CA THR A 3 -37.53 4.37 24.71
C THR A 3 -36.07 4.66 24.42
N SER A 4 -35.29 3.59 24.42
CA SER A 4 -33.88 3.56 24.03
C SER A 4 -33.67 4.27 22.69
N SER A 5 -32.87 5.33 22.71
CA SER A 5 -32.32 5.93 21.50
C SER A 5 -31.50 4.88 20.75
N PRO A 6 -31.69 4.69 19.44
CA PRO A 6 -30.84 3.80 18.67
C PRO A 6 -29.46 4.44 18.60
N GLY A 7 -28.50 3.80 19.29
CA GLY A 7 -27.09 4.15 19.21
C GLY A 7 -26.65 4.03 17.75
N ILE A 8 -26.53 5.18 17.08
CA ILE A 8 -25.86 5.31 15.80
C ILE A 8 -24.47 4.75 16.02
N ALA A 9 -24.26 3.52 15.55
CA ALA A 9 -22.95 2.91 15.51
C ALA A 9 -22.07 3.90 14.75
N ARG A 10 -21.10 4.49 15.46
CA ARG A 10 -20.04 5.30 14.87
C ARG A 10 -19.25 4.38 13.95
N ASN A 11 -19.74 4.17 12.73
CA ASN A 11 -18.94 3.80 11.60
C ASN A 11 -18.00 4.99 11.39
N SER A 12 -16.92 4.99 12.16
CA SER A 12 -15.75 5.78 11.85
C SER A 12 -15.32 5.32 10.47
N ARG A 13 -15.79 6.02 9.43
CA ARG A 13 -15.09 6.18 8.15
C ARG A 13 -13.69 6.60 8.56
N THR A 14 -12.85 5.61 8.81
CA THR A 14 -11.48 5.84 9.22
C THR A 14 -10.86 6.31 7.93
N THR A 15 -10.78 7.63 7.76
CA THR A 15 -10.20 8.20 6.56
C THR A 15 -8.86 7.50 6.31
N LEU A 16 -8.70 7.00 5.10
CA LEU A 16 -7.52 6.25 4.71
C LEU A 16 -6.42 7.26 4.45
N ARG A 17 -5.64 7.55 5.50
CA ARG A 17 -4.64 8.61 5.51
C ARG A 17 -3.31 8.10 5.02
N CYS A 18 -2.84 8.59 3.88
CA CYS A 18 -1.45 8.42 3.47
C CYS A 18 -0.57 9.35 4.30
N GLU A 19 0.27 8.83 5.19
CA GLU A 19 1.11 9.64 6.10
C GLU A 19 1.97 10.70 5.37
N ARG A 20 2.31 10.46 4.09
CA ARG A 20 3.13 11.37 3.28
C ARG A 20 2.34 12.53 2.67
N HIS A 21 1.06 12.31 2.33
CA HIS A 21 0.26 13.26 1.53
C HIS A 21 -1.09 13.62 2.15
N ASP A 22 -1.41 13.14 3.36
CA ASP A 22 -2.73 13.32 4.01
C ASP A 22 -3.21 14.78 4.01
N ALA A 23 -2.32 15.71 4.38
CA ALA A 23 -2.63 17.14 4.44
C ALA A 23 -2.80 17.80 3.07
N LEU A 24 -2.40 17.12 1.99
CA LEU A 24 -2.34 17.65 0.64
C LEU A 24 -3.38 17.02 -0.31
N LEU A 25 -4.06 15.96 0.11
CA LEU A 25 -5.06 15.28 -0.72
C LEU A 25 -6.39 16.03 -0.66
N HIS A 26 -6.92 16.38 -1.83
CA HIS A 26 -8.27 16.89 -1.96
C HIS A 26 -9.31 15.82 -1.52
N PRO A 27 -10.51 16.23 -1.08
CA PRO A 27 -11.55 15.29 -0.66
C PRO A 27 -11.89 14.22 -1.71
N GLU A 28 -11.82 14.57 -3.00
CA GLU A 28 -12.05 13.65 -4.12
C GLU A 28 -10.95 12.58 -4.21
N GLU A 29 -9.67 12.98 -4.09
CA GLU A 29 -8.52 12.07 -4.08
C GLU A 29 -8.56 11.14 -2.84
N GLN A 30 -9.06 11.65 -1.71
CA GLN A 30 -9.31 10.83 -0.52
C GLN A 30 -10.42 9.80 -0.74
N ALA A 31 -11.50 10.17 -1.45
CA ALA A 31 -12.57 9.25 -1.77
C ALA A 31 -12.12 8.17 -2.78
N GLU A 32 -11.35 8.56 -3.80
CA GLU A 32 -10.81 7.64 -4.81
C GLU A 32 -9.82 6.64 -4.20
N SER A 33 -8.88 7.12 -3.37
CA SER A 33 -7.95 6.23 -2.66
C SER A 33 -8.69 5.28 -1.72
N ALA A 34 -9.73 5.76 -1.03
CA ALA A 34 -10.56 4.92 -0.17
C ALA A 34 -11.33 3.85 -0.95
N ALA A 35 -11.85 4.16 -2.14
CA ALA A 35 -12.55 3.21 -3.00
C ALA A 35 -11.62 2.11 -3.55
N ARG A 36 -10.36 2.44 -3.83
CA ARG A 36 -9.36 1.46 -4.31
C ARG A 36 -8.70 0.66 -3.20
N PHE A 37 -8.83 1.08 -1.95
CA PHE A 37 -8.11 0.44 -0.85
C PHE A 37 -8.72 -0.93 -0.51
N PRO A 38 -7.94 -2.02 -0.57
CA PRO A 38 -8.42 -3.35 -0.20
C PRO A 38 -8.76 -3.41 1.30
N ALA A 39 -10.02 -3.66 1.61
CA ALA A 39 -10.50 -3.76 2.99
C ALA A 39 -10.07 -5.08 3.64
N GLY A 40 -9.43 -4.98 4.81
CA GLY A 40 -8.97 -6.14 5.57
C GLY A 40 -7.57 -6.62 5.19
N HIS A 41 -6.91 -7.29 6.14
CA HIS A 41 -5.50 -7.66 6.01
C HIS A 41 -5.25 -8.72 4.91
N GLN A 42 -6.19 -9.64 4.69
CA GLN A 42 -6.07 -10.65 3.64
C GLN A 42 -6.12 -10.01 2.25
N ALA A 43 -7.08 -9.11 2.01
CA ALA A 43 -7.18 -8.38 0.75
C ALA A 43 -5.95 -7.49 0.52
N GLN A 44 -5.44 -6.84 1.57
CA GLN A 44 -4.19 -6.06 1.51
C GLN A 44 -2.97 -6.91 1.15
N MET A 45 -2.85 -8.11 1.72
CA MET A 45 -1.77 -9.04 1.38
C MET A 45 -1.87 -9.54 -0.06
N ALA A 46 -3.07 -9.90 -0.50
CA ALA A 46 -3.33 -10.32 -1.88
C ALA A 46 -3.03 -9.19 -2.88
N PHE A 47 -3.41 -7.97 -2.55
CA PHE A 47 -3.12 -6.78 -3.34
C PHE A 47 -1.60 -6.55 -3.50
N LEU A 48 -0.83 -6.63 -2.40
CA LEU A 48 0.63 -6.54 -2.49
C LEU A 48 1.22 -7.66 -3.33
N LEU A 49 0.74 -8.90 -3.18
CA LEU A 49 1.21 -9.99 -4.04
C LEU A 49 0.93 -9.71 -5.51
N ALA A 50 -0.26 -9.25 -5.87
CA ALA A 50 -0.57 -8.88 -7.25
C ALA A 50 0.33 -7.76 -7.76
N ALA A 51 0.54 -6.70 -6.97
CA ALA A 51 1.41 -5.57 -7.32
C ALA A 51 2.88 -5.97 -7.53
N TYR A 52 3.34 -7.04 -6.87
CA TYR A 52 4.68 -7.58 -7.01
C TYR A 52 4.72 -8.92 -7.76
N ALA A 53 3.81 -9.14 -8.71
CA ALA A 53 3.79 -10.30 -9.62
C ALA A 53 3.85 -11.67 -8.91
N GLY A 54 3.22 -11.78 -7.75
CA GLY A 54 3.19 -12.99 -6.93
C GLY A 54 4.47 -13.27 -6.14
N ASN A 55 5.45 -12.35 -6.14
CA ASN A 55 6.72 -12.56 -5.45
C ASN A 55 6.59 -12.40 -3.93
N THR A 56 6.35 -13.53 -3.26
CA THR A 56 6.13 -13.60 -1.81
C THR A 56 7.37 -13.20 -1.02
N SER A 57 8.58 -13.45 -1.53
CA SER A 57 9.83 -13.04 -0.89
C SER A 57 10.00 -11.53 -0.86
N VAL A 58 9.68 -10.84 -1.96
CA VAL A 58 9.69 -9.37 -2.01
C VAL A 58 8.66 -8.78 -1.06
N VAL A 59 7.44 -9.30 -1.07
CA VAL A 59 6.38 -8.85 -0.14
C VAL A 59 6.79 -9.09 1.31
N ALA A 60 7.39 -10.24 1.63
CA ALA A 60 7.88 -10.54 2.96
C ALA A 60 8.98 -9.55 3.41
N ALA A 61 9.93 -9.24 2.53
CA ALA A 61 10.98 -8.25 2.79
C ALA A 61 10.40 -6.84 3.01
N LEU A 62 9.47 -6.40 2.17
CA LEU A 62 8.80 -5.09 2.28
C LEU A 62 8.04 -4.91 3.60
N LEU A 63 7.50 -6.01 4.12
CA LEU A 63 6.75 -6.04 5.37
C LEU A 63 7.63 -6.33 6.60
N GLY A 64 8.90 -6.70 6.40
CA GLY A 64 9.79 -7.12 7.48
C GLY A 64 9.34 -8.42 8.15
N THR A 65 8.84 -9.37 7.37
CA THR A 65 8.30 -10.66 7.86
C THR A 65 8.84 -11.84 7.06
N ARG A 66 8.40 -13.07 7.40
CA ARG A 66 8.76 -14.29 6.67
C ARG A 66 7.74 -14.55 5.55
N ALA A 67 8.17 -15.10 4.42
CA ALA A 67 7.28 -15.51 3.31
C ALA A 67 6.17 -16.47 3.77
N ARG A 68 6.46 -17.35 4.74
CA ARG A 68 5.46 -18.22 5.38
C ARG A 68 4.33 -17.44 6.05
N THR A 69 4.63 -16.29 6.66
CA THR A 69 3.63 -15.42 7.29
C THR A 69 2.71 -14.80 6.25
N VAL A 70 3.27 -14.34 5.12
CA VAL A 70 2.49 -13.84 3.98
C VAL A 70 1.53 -14.92 3.46
N HIS A 71 2.04 -16.12 3.17
CA HIS A 71 1.21 -17.23 2.71
C HIS A 71 0.10 -17.62 3.69
N ARG A 72 0.38 -17.66 5.00
CA ARG A 72 -0.63 -17.97 6.02
C ARG A 72 -1.78 -16.96 5.97
N HIS A 73 -1.47 -15.66 5.99
CA HIS A 73 -2.51 -14.63 5.95
C HIS A 73 -3.27 -14.61 4.61
N CYS A 74 -2.62 -14.92 3.48
CA CYS A 74 -3.32 -15.06 2.20
C CYS A 74 -4.31 -16.24 2.18
N ARG A 75 -3.98 -17.34 2.86
CA ARG A 75 -4.82 -18.55 2.98
C ARG A 75 -5.91 -18.45 4.06
N GLY A 76 -6.15 -17.28 4.63
CA GLY A 76 -7.21 -17.09 5.63
C GLY A 76 -6.84 -17.63 7.02
N TRP A 77 -5.58 -17.49 7.43
CA TRP A 77 -5.17 -17.82 8.80
C TRP A 77 -6.04 -17.05 9.82
N PRO A 78 -6.58 -17.74 10.86
CA PRO A 78 -7.61 -17.16 11.71
C PRO A 78 -7.10 -16.05 12.63
N LEU A 79 -5.80 -16.07 12.97
CA LEU A 79 -5.21 -15.03 13.81
C LEU A 79 -4.91 -13.78 12.99
N PRO A 80 -5.39 -12.60 13.40
CA PRO A 80 -5.08 -11.37 12.72
C PRO A 80 -3.57 -11.06 12.87
N PRO A 81 -2.97 -10.40 11.87
CA PRO A 81 -1.58 -9.98 11.98
C PRO A 81 -1.38 -9.05 13.18
N GLY A 82 -0.20 -9.13 13.79
CA GLY A 82 0.19 -8.28 14.90
C GLY A 82 0.15 -6.78 14.52
N PRO A 83 0.00 -5.88 15.50
CA PRO A 83 -0.26 -4.46 15.26
C PRO A 83 0.82 -3.78 14.40
N ARG A 84 2.10 -4.14 14.59
CA ARG A 84 3.21 -3.65 13.76
C ARG A 84 3.04 -4.04 12.29
N LEU A 85 2.74 -5.31 12.03
CA LEU A 85 2.54 -5.82 10.67
C LEU A 85 1.32 -5.17 10.02
N ARG A 86 0.20 -5.01 10.75
CA ARG A 86 -0.97 -4.28 10.22
C ARG A 86 -0.63 -2.86 9.80
N ARG A 87 0.16 -2.14 10.60
CA ARG A 87 0.56 -0.76 10.32
C ARG A 87 1.42 -0.68 9.06
N VAL A 88 2.44 -1.53 8.97
CA VAL A 88 3.33 -1.58 7.80
C VAL A 88 2.56 -1.99 6.54
N LEU A 89 1.72 -3.02 6.64
CA LEU A 89 0.86 -3.47 5.56
C LEU A 89 -0.05 -2.35 5.05
N ARG A 90 -0.79 -1.70 5.96
CA ARG A 90 -1.66 -0.57 5.61
C ARG A 90 -0.88 0.54 4.91
N ARG A 91 0.29 0.91 5.43
CA ARG A 91 1.15 1.94 4.82
C ARG A 91 1.60 1.56 3.41
N ARG A 92 2.10 0.33 3.21
CA ARG A 92 2.55 -0.14 1.89
C ARG A 92 1.43 -0.17 0.86
N VAL A 93 0.23 -0.58 1.26
CA VAL A 93 -0.94 -0.55 0.38
C VAL A 93 -1.33 0.89 0.06
N LEU A 94 -1.33 1.79 1.05
CA LEU A 94 -1.63 3.21 0.84
C LEU A 94 -0.64 3.88 -0.13
N ASP A 95 0.65 3.55 -0.05
CA ASP A 95 1.66 4.05 -0.99
C ASP A 95 1.36 3.64 -2.45
N LEU A 96 0.65 2.53 -2.66
CA LEU A 96 0.30 2.02 -3.98
C LEU A 96 -1.08 2.49 -4.50
N VAL A 97 -1.98 2.94 -3.62
CA VAL A 97 -3.31 3.44 -4.04
C VAL A 97 -3.43 4.97 -3.96
N CYS A 98 -2.50 5.65 -3.28
CA CYS A 98 -2.48 7.10 -3.19
C CYS A 98 -2.07 7.70 -4.55
N PRO A 99 -2.90 8.57 -5.17
CA PRO A 99 -2.62 9.12 -6.49
C PRO A 99 -1.32 9.92 -6.52
N ARG A 100 -1.02 10.69 -5.45
CA ARG A 100 0.24 11.44 -5.35
C ARG A 100 1.47 10.54 -5.16
N CYS A 101 1.37 9.47 -4.38
CA CYS A 101 2.48 8.52 -4.27
C CYS A 101 2.76 7.82 -5.60
N LEU A 102 1.72 7.53 -6.39
CA LEU A 102 1.88 6.98 -7.72
C LEU A 102 2.58 7.96 -8.67
N SER A 103 2.16 9.23 -8.67
CA SER A 103 2.81 10.29 -9.46
C SER A 103 4.27 10.49 -9.06
N ASP A 104 4.56 10.58 -7.76
CA ASP A 104 5.93 10.70 -7.25
C ASP A 104 6.80 9.52 -7.71
N ARG A 105 6.28 8.30 -7.64
CA ARG A 105 7.01 7.11 -8.06
C ARG A 105 7.29 7.13 -9.57
N ALA A 106 6.31 7.52 -10.39
CA ALA A 106 6.49 7.64 -11.84
C ALA A 106 7.57 8.67 -12.19
N VAL A 107 7.63 9.80 -11.45
CA VAL A 107 8.68 10.82 -11.62
C VAL A 107 10.06 10.26 -11.27
N GLU A 108 10.18 9.53 -10.16
CA GLU A 108 11.45 8.92 -9.75
C GLU A 108 11.89 7.80 -10.70
N GLU A 109 10.97 6.96 -11.18
CA GLU A 109 11.24 5.94 -12.20
C GLU A 109 11.75 6.58 -13.50
N ALA A 110 11.10 7.66 -13.96
CA ALA A 110 11.53 8.40 -15.15
C ALA A 110 12.91 9.07 -14.94
N ARG A 111 13.17 9.61 -13.75
CA ARG A 111 14.47 10.16 -13.38
C ARG A 111 15.52 9.06 -13.46
N GLN A 112 15.30 7.92 -12.79
CA GLN A 112 16.21 6.78 -12.76
C GLN A 112 16.53 6.27 -14.17
N ALA A 113 15.52 6.10 -15.03
CA ALA A 113 15.71 5.69 -16.42
C ALA A 113 16.62 6.66 -17.20
N ARG A 114 16.49 7.98 -16.97
CA ARG A 114 17.40 8.98 -17.58
C ARG A 114 18.83 8.84 -17.07
N TRP A 115 19.03 8.56 -15.78
CA TRP A 115 20.36 8.32 -15.21
C TRP A 115 20.99 7.05 -15.80
N ASP A 116 20.21 5.99 -15.95
CA ASP A 116 20.68 4.71 -16.51
C ASP A 116 21.04 4.84 -17.99
N ALA A 117 20.22 5.53 -18.79
CA ALA A 117 20.54 5.85 -20.18
C ALA A 117 21.85 6.64 -20.32
N ARG A 118 22.06 7.65 -19.47
CA ARG A 118 23.32 8.43 -19.43
C ARG A 118 24.52 7.58 -19.01
N ARG A 119 24.34 6.63 -18.10
CA ARG A 119 25.42 5.70 -17.72
C ARG A 119 25.75 4.73 -18.85
N ALA A 120 24.73 4.21 -19.53
CA ALA A 120 24.92 3.32 -20.67
C ALA A 120 25.68 4.01 -21.82
N SER A 121 25.33 5.26 -22.16
CA SER A 121 26.02 6.00 -23.23
C SER A 121 27.49 6.32 -22.93
N ARG A 122 27.84 6.50 -21.65
CA ARG A 122 29.24 6.71 -21.21
C ARG A 122 30.10 5.44 -21.19
N ARG A 123 29.47 4.26 -21.22
CA ARG A 123 30.16 2.96 -21.23
C ARG A 123 30.38 2.41 -22.65
N LEU A 124 29.90 3.10 -23.67
CA LEU A 124 30.21 2.76 -25.05
C LEU A 124 31.71 3.01 -25.29
N PRO A 125 32.48 2.03 -25.78
CA PRO A 125 33.87 2.25 -26.13
C PRO A 125 33.92 3.36 -27.19
N ARG A 126 34.82 4.32 -26.99
CA ARG A 126 35.24 5.21 -28.07
C ARG A 126 36.00 4.35 -29.08
N GLU A 127 35.40 4.14 -30.25
CA GLU A 127 36.12 3.68 -31.44
C GLU A 127 37.17 4.70 -31.88
#